data_AF-A0A522D554-F1
#
_entry.id   AF-A0A522D554-F1
#
_cell.length_a   1.000
_cell.length_b   1.000
_cell.length_c   1.000
_cell.angle_alpha   90.00
_cell.angle_beta   90.00
_cell.angle_gamma   90.00
#
_symmetry.space_group_name_H-M   'P 1'
#
loop_
_entity.id
_entity.type
_entity.pdbx_description
1 polymer ?
#
loop_
_entity_poly.entity_id
_entity_poly.type
_entity_poly.pdbx_seq_one_letter_code
_entity_poly.pdbx_strand_id
1 'polypeptide(L)'
;MKKLIPLVSVAGLSLLLSACAVHGKVDQQLVAEPDPVGLRLASAVDKASAALQTLASVEQARNPNASIQQVPYAPQELRRTVTLDWVGPIEPIMRRLADRAGYDMQVNGDLPPAPVVISLNAREKSVIEVLRDVGLQAGQRADVVVDPEHRIVELNYAPVSGD
;
A
#
# COMPACT_ATOMS: atom_id res chain seq x y z
N MET A 1 30.15 61.48 63.06
CA MET A 1 28.87 61.98 62.53
C MET A 1 29.10 62.55 61.13
N LYS A 2 28.13 62.36 60.23
CA LYS A 2 28.00 62.82 58.83
C LYS A 2 28.59 61.91 57.74
N LYS A 3 27.65 61.46 56.90
CA LYS A 3 27.70 60.52 55.79
C LYS A 3 28.36 61.17 54.56
N LEU A 4 29.11 60.39 53.78
CA LEU A 4 29.44 60.71 52.39
C LEU A 4 29.07 59.51 51.50
N ILE A 5 27.89 59.62 50.90
CA ILE A 5 27.43 58.96 49.67
C ILE A 5 27.35 60.13 48.69
N PRO A 6 27.92 60.10 47.46
CA PRO A 6 27.34 59.31 46.35
C PRO A 6 28.30 58.94 45.20
N LEU A 7 28.11 57.80 44.52
CA LEU A 7 28.29 57.73 43.05
C LEU A 7 27.93 56.39 42.39
N VAL A 8 27.61 55.34 43.14
CA VAL A 8 27.48 53.98 42.54
C VAL A 8 26.03 53.63 42.11
N SER A 9 25.05 54.49 42.40
CA SER A 9 23.63 54.16 42.23
C SER A 9 23.00 54.52 40.87
N VAL A 10 23.78 54.78 39.81
CA VAL A 10 23.23 55.15 38.48
C VAL A 10 23.53 54.12 37.38
N ALA A 11 24.47 53.19 37.59
CA ALA A 11 24.85 52.22 36.55
C ALA A 11 24.02 50.92 36.53
N GLY A 12 23.18 50.67 37.55
CA GLY A 12 22.41 49.41 37.66
C GLY A 12 20.98 49.45 37.12
N LEU A 13 20.46 50.63 36.75
CA LEU A 13 19.04 50.80 36.39
C LEU A 13 18.75 50.78 34.88
N SER A 14 19.79 50.76 34.03
CA SER A 14 19.64 50.76 32.57
C SER A 14 19.55 49.37 31.92
N LEU A 15 19.69 48.27 32.69
CA LEU A 15 19.56 46.90 32.16
C LEU A 15 18.15 46.27 32.28
N LEU A 16 17.17 46.97 32.84
CA LEU A 16 15.82 46.41 33.10
C LEU A 16 14.72 46.88 32.13
N LEU A 17 15.07 47.57 31.03
CA LEU A 17 14.07 48.06 30.06
C LEU A 17 14.07 47.38 28.67
N SER A 18 14.88 46.32 28.42
CA SER A 18 14.84 45.60 27.13
C SER A 18 14.02 44.30 27.13
N ALA A 19 13.00 44.18 27.99
CA ALA A 19 12.15 42.99 28.07
C ALA A 19 10.72 43.17 27.49
N CYS A 20 10.40 44.33 26.90
CA CYS A 20 9.15 44.53 26.16
C CYS A 20 9.36 44.29 24.66
N ALA A 21 9.68 43.06 24.30
CA ALA A 21 9.53 42.54 22.94
C ALA A 21 9.11 41.07 23.02
N VAL A 22 8.00 40.81 23.71
CA VAL A 22 7.29 39.54 23.60
C VAL A 22 5.84 39.85 23.25
N HIS A 23 5.50 39.62 21.98
CA HIS A 23 4.21 39.14 21.48
C HIS A 23 4.28 39.14 19.95
N GLY A 24 4.80 38.04 19.41
CA GLY A 24 5.03 37.91 17.98
C GLY A 24 5.21 36.47 17.56
N LYS A 25 4.28 35.59 17.93
CA LYS A 25 3.88 34.43 17.14
C LYS A 25 2.40 34.16 17.41
N VAL A 26 1.56 34.86 16.65
CA VAL A 26 0.23 34.32 16.35
C VAL A 26 0.52 33.01 15.61
N ASP A 27 0.09 31.88 16.17
CA ASP A 27 -0.05 30.64 15.41
C ASP A 27 -1.14 30.90 14.35
N GLN A 28 -0.75 31.59 13.28
CA GLN A 28 -1.49 31.54 12.04
C GLN A 28 -1.18 30.17 11.45
N GLN A 29 -2.00 29.20 11.83
CA GLN A 29 -2.25 28.04 10.99
C GLN A 29 -2.74 28.59 9.65
N LEU A 30 -1.80 28.85 8.73
CA LEU A 30 -2.05 29.18 7.34
C LEU A 30 -2.57 27.92 6.65
N VAL A 31 -3.81 27.52 6.98
CA VAL A 31 -4.58 26.70 6.05
C VAL A 31 -4.90 27.65 4.92
N ALA A 32 -4.15 27.53 3.82
CA ALA A 32 -4.55 28.16 2.56
C ALA A 32 -6.04 27.83 2.36
N GLU A 33 -6.88 28.87 2.28
CA GLU A 33 -8.32 28.68 2.09
C GLU A 33 -8.48 27.78 0.85
N PRO A 34 -9.06 26.58 1.00
CA PRO A 34 -8.99 25.59 -0.06
C PRO A 34 -9.77 26.13 -1.24
N ASP A 35 -9.08 26.23 -2.39
CA ASP A 35 -9.68 26.69 -3.64
C ASP A 35 -10.95 25.86 -3.94
N PRO A 36 -12.05 26.50 -4.36
CA PRO A 36 -13.31 25.80 -4.64
C PRO A 36 -13.18 24.66 -5.66
N VAL A 37 -12.21 24.70 -6.58
CA VAL A 37 -11.93 23.57 -7.48
C VAL A 37 -11.30 22.43 -6.70
N GLY A 38 -10.32 22.72 -5.84
CA GLY A 38 -9.73 21.75 -4.91
C GLY A 38 -10.77 21.06 -4.03
N LEU A 39 -11.73 21.80 -3.46
CA LEU A 39 -12.83 21.22 -2.68
C LEU A 39 -13.74 20.32 -3.50
N ARG A 40 -14.07 20.71 -4.74
CA ARG A 40 -14.90 19.90 -5.64
C ARG A 40 -14.16 18.64 -6.08
N LEU A 41 -12.85 18.72 -6.33
CA LEU A 41 -12.00 17.58 -6.65
C LEU A 41 -11.90 16.62 -5.47
N ALA A 42 -11.63 17.13 -4.25
CA ALA A 42 -11.63 16.31 -3.05
C ALA A 42 -12.97 15.60 -2.86
N SER A 43 -14.09 16.32 -3.00
CA SER A 43 -15.43 15.72 -2.94
C SER A 43 -15.67 14.66 -4.03
N ALA A 44 -15.15 14.87 -5.25
CA ALA A 44 -15.25 13.89 -6.32
C ALA A 44 -14.41 12.63 -6.03
N VAL A 45 -13.19 12.80 -5.49
CA VAL A 45 -12.32 11.70 -5.05
C VAL A 45 -12.96 10.92 -3.91
N ASP A 46 -13.55 11.59 -2.93
CA ASP A 46 -14.24 10.94 -1.81
C ASP A 46 -15.43 10.11 -2.30
N LYS A 47 -16.24 10.66 -3.21
CA LYS A 47 -17.38 9.94 -3.82
C LYS A 47 -16.92 8.75 -4.65
N ALA A 48 -15.88 8.90 -5.45
CA ALA A 48 -15.31 7.82 -6.25
C ALA A 48 -14.76 6.70 -5.35
N SER A 49 -14.03 7.08 -4.30
CA SER A 49 -13.49 6.14 -3.31
C SER A 49 -14.61 5.39 -2.59
N ALA A 50 -15.67 6.07 -2.16
CA ALA A 50 -16.83 5.44 -1.52
C ALA A 50 -17.58 4.49 -2.46
N ALA A 51 -17.74 4.85 -3.74
CA ALA A 51 -18.35 3.99 -4.75
C ALA A 51 -17.50 2.73 -4.99
N LEU A 52 -16.17 2.89 -5.13
CA LEU A 52 -15.25 1.76 -5.28
C LEU A 52 -15.23 0.86 -4.04
N GLN A 53 -15.29 1.42 -2.84
CA GLN A 53 -15.41 0.66 -1.59
C GLN A 53 -16.70 -0.17 -1.55
N THR A 54 -17.80 0.40 -2.03
CA THR A 54 -19.10 -0.27 -2.12
C THR A 54 -19.08 -1.38 -3.17
N LEU A 55 -18.49 -1.13 -4.33
CA LEU A 55 -18.30 -2.17 -5.35
C LEU A 55 -17.45 -3.31 -4.81
N ALA A 56 -16.31 -3.00 -4.16
CA ALA A 56 -15.44 -4.00 -3.57
C ALA A 56 -16.16 -4.84 -2.50
N SER A 57 -17.01 -4.25 -1.67
CA SER A 57 -17.78 -5.00 -0.66
C SER A 57 -18.84 -5.91 -1.29
N VAL A 58 -19.52 -5.45 -2.35
CA VAL A 58 -20.47 -6.27 -3.12
C VAL A 58 -19.77 -7.44 -3.81
N GLU A 59 -18.63 -7.18 -4.47
CA GLU A 59 -17.86 -8.22 -5.15
C GLU A 59 -17.27 -9.25 -4.16
N GLN A 60 -16.82 -8.80 -2.98
CA GLN A 60 -16.40 -9.71 -1.91
C GLN A 60 -17.56 -10.58 -1.39
N ALA A 61 -18.76 -10.02 -1.27
CA ALA A 61 -19.94 -10.78 -0.86
C ALA A 61 -20.39 -11.80 -1.93
N ARG A 62 -20.20 -11.48 -3.21
CA ARG A 62 -20.46 -12.40 -4.33
C ARG A 62 -19.41 -13.49 -4.45
N ASN A 63 -18.16 -13.19 -4.14
CA ASN A 63 -17.01 -14.09 -4.28
C ASN A 63 -16.31 -14.26 -2.92
N PRO A 64 -16.82 -15.12 -2.01
CA PRO A 64 -16.24 -15.29 -0.67
C PRO A 64 -14.78 -15.78 -0.70
N ASN A 65 -14.36 -16.46 -1.77
CA ASN A 65 -12.97 -16.88 -2.01
C ASN A 65 -12.05 -15.74 -2.49
N ALA A 66 -12.62 -14.64 -3.00
CA ALA A 66 -11.88 -13.42 -3.34
C ALA A 66 -11.70 -12.49 -2.13
N SER A 67 -12.17 -12.90 -0.94
CA SER A 67 -11.82 -12.22 0.29
C SER A 67 -10.30 -12.16 0.36
N ILE A 68 -9.78 -10.93 0.43
CA ILE A 68 -8.37 -10.66 0.68
C ILE A 68 -8.12 -11.16 2.09
N GLN A 69 -7.92 -12.47 2.23
CA GLN A 69 -7.29 -13.03 3.39
C GLN A 69 -5.91 -12.38 3.37
N GLN A 70 -5.75 -11.35 4.20
CA GLN A 70 -4.45 -11.06 4.76
C GLN A 70 -3.90 -12.42 5.13
N VAL A 71 -2.66 -12.71 4.75
CA VAL A 71 -2.07 -14.01 4.99
C VAL A 71 -1.18 -13.90 6.23
N PRO A 72 -1.72 -13.68 7.46
CA PRO A 72 -0.88 -13.61 8.65
C PRO A 72 -0.26 -14.97 8.99
N TYR A 73 -0.71 -16.06 8.35
CA TYR A 73 -0.21 -17.42 8.54
C TYR A 73 0.43 -18.02 7.28
N ALA A 74 1.01 -17.21 6.40
CA ALA A 74 1.77 -17.77 5.29
C ALA A 74 2.99 -18.51 5.85
N PRO A 75 3.25 -19.76 5.44
CA PRO A 75 4.48 -20.48 5.76
C PRO A 75 5.72 -19.61 5.50
N GLN A 76 6.76 -19.79 6.32
CA GLN A 76 8.00 -19.00 6.24
C GLN A 76 8.62 -18.98 4.83
N GLU A 77 8.43 -20.06 4.08
CA GLU A 77 8.93 -20.23 2.72
C GLU A 77 8.29 -19.25 1.72
N LEU A 78 7.00 -18.97 1.89
CA LEU A 78 6.21 -18.05 1.07
C LEU A 78 6.36 -16.58 1.50
N ARG A 79 6.89 -16.36 2.72
CA ARG A 79 7.25 -15.04 3.23
C ARG A 79 8.59 -14.54 2.69
N ARG A 80 9.34 -15.37 1.97
CA ARG A 80 10.61 -14.97 1.37
C ARG A 80 10.38 -13.85 0.37
N THR A 81 11.30 -12.89 0.39
CA THR A 81 11.20 -11.68 -0.40
C THR A 81 11.74 -11.86 -1.82
N VAL A 82 11.11 -11.20 -2.78
CA VAL A 82 11.50 -11.10 -4.19
C VAL A 82 11.48 -9.65 -4.67
N THR A 83 12.38 -9.38 -5.61
CA THR A 83 12.41 -8.15 -6.40
C THR A 83 12.49 -8.56 -7.86
N LEU A 84 11.47 -8.20 -8.65
CA LEU A 84 11.40 -8.56 -10.06
C LEU A 84 10.51 -7.58 -10.84
N ASP A 85 10.79 -7.49 -12.12
CA ASP A 85 9.99 -6.78 -13.12
C ASP A 85 9.61 -7.79 -14.21
N TRP A 86 8.32 -7.91 -14.51
CA TRP A 86 7.81 -8.88 -15.47
C TRP A 86 6.63 -8.34 -16.25
N VAL A 87 6.65 -8.54 -17.57
CA VAL A 87 5.48 -8.38 -18.44
C VAL A 87 5.46 -9.56 -19.40
N GLY A 88 4.40 -10.35 -19.37
CA GLY A 88 4.30 -11.53 -20.21
C GLY A 88 3.30 -12.55 -19.72
N PRO A 89 3.31 -13.77 -20.30
CA PRO A 89 2.45 -14.87 -19.88
C PRO A 89 2.62 -15.18 -18.38
N ILE A 90 1.53 -15.66 -17.76
CA ILE A 90 1.46 -15.96 -16.34
C ILE A 90 2.33 -17.18 -15.92
N GLU A 91 2.45 -18.20 -16.77
CA GLU A 91 3.06 -19.49 -16.38
C GLU A 91 4.56 -19.39 -16.05
N PRO A 92 5.40 -18.71 -16.86
CA PRO A 92 6.84 -18.65 -16.59
C PRO A 92 7.15 -17.93 -15.28
N ILE A 93 6.38 -16.90 -14.93
CA ILE A 93 6.58 -16.15 -13.70
C ILE A 93 6.03 -16.88 -12.48
N MET A 94 4.90 -17.57 -12.62
CA MET A 94 4.37 -18.48 -11.60
C MET A 94 5.39 -19.58 -11.25
N ARG A 95 6.04 -20.18 -12.25
CA ARG A 95 7.09 -21.18 -12.04
C ARG A 95 8.25 -20.62 -11.23
N ARG A 96 8.76 -19.44 -11.62
CA ARG A 96 9.86 -18.77 -10.90
C ARG A 96 9.48 -18.45 -9.45
N LEU A 97 8.24 -18.04 -9.19
CA LEU A 97 7.76 -17.73 -7.84
C LEU A 97 7.62 -19.00 -6.99
N ALA A 98 7.10 -20.09 -7.55
CA ALA A 98 7.02 -21.41 -6.90
C ALA A 98 8.43 -21.94 -6.56
N ASP A 99 9.35 -21.94 -7.53
CA ASP A 99 10.75 -22.35 -7.35
C ASP A 99 11.43 -21.54 -6.22
N ARG A 100 11.17 -20.23 -6.17
CA ARG A 100 11.72 -19.32 -5.16
C ARG A 100 11.20 -19.62 -3.75
N ALA A 101 9.97 -20.11 -3.63
CA ALA A 101 9.39 -20.59 -2.38
C ALA A 101 9.81 -22.04 -2.07
N GLY A 102 10.32 -22.79 -3.04
CA GLY A 102 10.59 -24.23 -2.90
C GLY A 102 9.33 -25.08 -2.98
N TYR A 103 8.39 -24.65 -3.84
CA TYR A 103 7.11 -25.30 -4.12
C TYR A 103 7.14 -25.81 -5.57
N ASP A 104 6.45 -26.90 -5.84
CA ASP A 104 6.21 -27.37 -7.20
C ASP A 104 5.09 -26.55 -7.86
N MET A 105 5.15 -26.40 -9.17
CA MET A 105 4.10 -25.73 -9.95
C MET A 105 3.26 -26.75 -10.70
N GLN A 106 1.94 -26.68 -10.52
CA GLN A 106 0.96 -27.44 -11.30
C GLN A 106 0.08 -26.49 -12.11
N VAL A 107 -0.29 -26.93 -13.32
CA VAL A 107 -1.21 -26.20 -14.21
C VAL A 107 -2.38 -27.12 -14.50
N ASN A 108 -3.58 -26.65 -14.18
CA ASN A 108 -4.82 -27.40 -14.37
C ASN A 108 -5.78 -26.62 -15.28
N GLY A 109 -6.72 -27.33 -15.89
CA GLY A 109 -7.70 -26.77 -16.83
C GLY A 109 -7.19 -26.72 -18.27
N ASP A 110 -8.03 -26.18 -19.14
CA ASP A 110 -7.72 -26.06 -20.57
C ASP A 110 -6.88 -24.81 -20.83
N LEU A 111 -5.77 -24.99 -21.55
CA LEU A 111 -4.90 -23.87 -21.91
C LEU A 111 -5.68 -22.89 -22.82
N PRO A 112 -5.80 -21.60 -22.44
CA PRO A 112 -6.60 -20.67 -23.21
C PRO A 112 -5.94 -20.38 -24.57
N PRO A 113 -6.72 -20.22 -25.67
CA PRO A 113 -6.18 -19.88 -26.98
C PRO A 113 -5.38 -18.57 -27.00
N ALA A 114 -5.77 -17.63 -26.13
CA ALA A 114 -5.04 -16.40 -25.88
C ALA A 114 -4.38 -16.45 -24.48
N PRO A 115 -3.05 -16.29 -24.38
CA PRO A 115 -2.34 -16.31 -23.10
C PRO A 115 -2.88 -15.28 -22.10
N VAL A 116 -2.86 -15.64 -20.81
CA VAL A 116 -3.09 -14.67 -19.72
C VAL A 116 -1.81 -13.90 -19.50
N VAL A 117 -1.81 -12.62 -19.87
CA VAL A 117 -0.67 -11.71 -19.74
C VAL A 117 -0.87 -10.84 -18.52
N ILE A 118 0.19 -10.69 -17.72
CA ILE A 118 0.22 -9.90 -16.50
C ILE A 118 1.43 -8.98 -16.46
N SER A 119 1.39 -7.97 -15.59
CA SER A 119 2.47 -7.00 -15.39
C SER A 119 2.78 -6.88 -13.90
N LEU A 120 4.00 -7.24 -13.51
CA LEU A 120 4.47 -7.18 -12.13
C LEU A 120 5.64 -6.21 -12.00
N ASN A 121 5.57 -5.38 -10.96
CA ASN A 121 6.68 -4.57 -10.45
C ASN A 121 6.79 -4.83 -8.95
N ALA A 122 7.58 -5.81 -8.57
CA ALA A 122 7.78 -6.19 -7.19
C ALA A 122 9.13 -5.66 -6.69
N ARG A 123 9.11 -4.90 -5.60
CA ARG A 123 10.30 -4.42 -4.89
C ARG A 123 10.19 -4.89 -3.46
N GLU A 124 11.08 -5.80 -3.05
CA GLU A 124 11.12 -6.36 -1.71
C GLU A 124 9.74 -6.87 -1.21
N LYS A 125 9.01 -7.56 -2.08
CA LYS A 125 7.69 -8.14 -1.76
C LYS A 125 7.79 -9.61 -1.41
N SER A 126 6.95 -10.09 -0.49
CA SER A 126 6.88 -11.52 -0.19
C SER A 126 6.34 -12.30 -1.39
N VAL A 127 6.78 -13.55 -1.59
CA VAL A 127 6.27 -14.41 -2.69
C VAL A 127 4.75 -14.52 -2.63
N ILE A 128 4.16 -14.70 -1.44
CA ILE A 128 2.70 -14.79 -1.28
C ILE A 128 1.97 -13.51 -1.72
N GLU A 129 2.54 -12.33 -1.46
CA GLU A 129 1.97 -11.07 -1.95
C GLU A 129 2.00 -10.99 -3.47
N VAL A 130 3.09 -11.43 -4.09
CA VAL A 130 3.23 -11.42 -5.55
C VAL A 130 2.31 -12.46 -6.19
N LEU A 131 2.20 -13.68 -5.64
CA LEU A 131 1.25 -14.71 -6.12
C LEU A 131 -0.20 -14.22 -6.04
N ARG A 132 -0.54 -13.47 -4.98
CA ARG A 132 -1.87 -12.84 -4.86
C ARG A 132 -2.09 -11.76 -5.92
N ASP A 133 -1.10 -10.90 -6.18
CA ASP A 133 -1.18 -9.90 -7.26
C ASP A 133 -1.38 -10.57 -8.63
N VAL A 134 -0.64 -11.67 -8.88
CA VAL A 134 -0.83 -12.50 -10.08
C VAL A 134 -2.27 -13.01 -10.21
N GLY A 135 -2.84 -13.59 -9.16
CA GLY A 135 -4.23 -14.06 -9.15
C GLY A 135 -5.23 -12.93 -9.39
N LEU A 136 -5.01 -11.75 -8.78
CA LEU A 136 -5.86 -10.59 -8.99
C LEU A 136 -5.82 -10.08 -10.43
N GLN A 137 -4.66 -10.08 -11.08
CA GLN A 137 -4.52 -9.67 -12.48
C GLN A 137 -5.06 -10.72 -13.46
N ALA A 138 -4.99 -12.01 -13.10
CA ALA A 138 -5.58 -13.09 -13.89
C ALA A 138 -7.12 -13.00 -13.94
N GLY A 139 -7.74 -12.53 -12.85
CA GLY A 139 -9.18 -12.35 -12.74
C GLY A 139 -9.93 -13.65 -13.02
N GLN A 140 -11.03 -13.58 -13.76
CA GLN A 140 -11.85 -14.76 -14.08
C GLN A 140 -11.20 -15.74 -15.09
N ARG A 141 -9.99 -15.45 -15.59
CA ARG A 141 -9.34 -16.27 -16.63
C ARG A 141 -8.49 -17.39 -16.03
N ALA A 142 -7.99 -17.20 -14.81
CA ALA A 142 -7.26 -18.23 -14.08
C ALA A 142 -7.25 -17.92 -12.58
N ASP A 143 -7.33 -18.96 -11.76
CA ASP A 143 -7.16 -18.90 -10.32
C ASP A 143 -5.75 -19.35 -9.92
N VAL A 144 -5.23 -18.75 -8.85
CA VAL A 144 -3.97 -19.15 -8.22
C VAL A 144 -4.26 -19.72 -6.84
N VAL A 145 -3.91 -20.98 -6.63
CA VAL A 145 -4.08 -21.67 -5.35
C VAL A 145 -2.71 -22.05 -4.82
N VAL A 146 -2.53 -21.91 -3.51
CA VAL A 146 -1.31 -22.32 -2.82
C VAL A 146 -1.68 -23.35 -1.79
N ASP A 147 -1.07 -24.53 -1.89
CA ASP A 147 -1.17 -25.62 -0.93
C ASP A 147 0.15 -25.73 -0.14
N PRO A 148 0.19 -25.21 1.09
CA PRO A 148 1.35 -25.34 1.99
C PRO A 148 1.71 -26.75 2.40
N GLU A 149 0.73 -27.64 2.53
CA GLU A 149 0.91 -28.99 3.08
C GLU A 149 1.63 -29.87 2.06
N HIS A 150 1.18 -29.81 0.80
CA HIS A 150 1.78 -30.56 -0.30
C HIS A 150 2.90 -29.78 -1.02
N ARG A 151 3.13 -28.51 -0.66
CA ARG A 151 4.10 -27.59 -1.28
C ARG A 151 3.86 -27.41 -2.77
N ILE A 152 2.61 -27.17 -3.15
CA ILE A 152 2.20 -26.99 -4.54
C ILE A 152 1.64 -25.57 -4.71
N VAL A 153 2.02 -24.93 -5.81
CA VAL A 153 1.35 -23.73 -6.34
C VAL A 153 0.62 -24.15 -7.62
N GLU A 154 -0.69 -24.02 -7.60
CA GLU A 154 -1.55 -24.38 -8.71
C GLU A 154 -1.96 -23.12 -9.50
N LEU A 155 -1.92 -23.25 -10.83
CA LEU A 155 -2.53 -22.32 -11.76
C LEU A 155 -3.70 -23.03 -12.44
N ASN A 156 -4.92 -22.60 -12.13
CA ASN A 156 -6.14 -23.24 -12.59
C ASN A 156 -6.79 -22.35 -13.64
N TYR A 157 -6.72 -22.72 -14.92
CA TYR A 157 -7.37 -21.97 -16.00
C TYR A 157 -8.89 -22.14 -15.95
N ALA A 158 -9.61 -21.05 -16.19
CA ALA A 158 -11.06 -21.09 -16.32
C ALA A 158 -11.47 -21.84 -17.60
N PRO A 159 -12.60 -22.56 -17.60
CA PRO A 159 -13.13 -23.19 -18.80
C PRO A 159 -13.32 -22.16 -19.91
N VAL A 160 -12.98 -22.55 -21.14
CA VAL A 160 -13.28 -21.74 -22.32
C VAL A 160 -14.78 -21.83 -22.65
N SER A 161 -15.60 -21.01 -22.01
CA SER A 161 -17.00 -20.84 -22.40
C SER A 161 -17.04 -20.12 -23.74
N GLY A 162 -17.21 -20.86 -24.83
CA GLY A 162 -17.50 -20.30 -26.15
C GLY A 162 -19.00 -20.07 -26.27
N ASP A 163 -19.45 -18.83 -26.07
CA ASP A 163 -20.77 -18.35 -26.47
C ASP A 163 -20.63 -17.18 -27.46
#